data_AF-A0A815T7H3-F1
#
_entry.id   AF-A0A815T7H3-F1
#
_cell.length_a   1.000
_cell.length_b   1.000
_cell.length_c   1.000
_cell.angle_alpha   90.00
_cell.angle_beta   90.00
_cell.angle_gamma   90.00
#
_symmetry.space_group_name_H-M   'P 1'
#
loop_
_entity.id
_entity.type
_entity.pdbx_description
1 polymer ?
#
loop_
_entity_poly.entity_id
_entity_poly.type
_entity_poly.pdbx_seq_one_letter_code
_entity_poly.pdbx_strand_id
1 'polypeptide(L)'
;MSSHVYQPTEPFLDDWHVIRYDLPNKNGLALAIYINPERHQCVISIRGTDLTSSFLNNPITDLRLLFTNQAIDTFDSARLLLFHDEPLYIPRRDSIPYIISFTGHSLGAALAESFACVYNAYAVTFDSPGTKHILENDPSCRTNIELGYNPKEHIHTYLGAYANLVNVANPQFGQQLVSIWLPAFFQTLSIKVCLN
;
A
#
# COMPACT_ATOMS: atom_id res chain seq x y z
N MET A 1 -2.85 -8.34 7.36
CA MET A 1 -3.40 -8.17 6.00
C MET A 1 -2.31 -8.00 4.97
N SER A 2 -1.46 -6.97 5.07
CA SER A 2 -0.33 -6.77 4.14
C SER A 2 0.58 -8.02 4.01
N SER A 3 0.96 -8.64 5.14
CA SER A 3 1.70 -9.92 5.16
C SER A 3 0.89 -11.10 4.61
N HIS A 4 -0.39 -11.20 4.99
CA HIS A 4 -1.28 -12.31 4.60
C HIS A 4 -1.43 -12.46 3.08
N VAL A 5 -1.31 -11.38 2.29
CA VAL A 5 -1.35 -11.51 0.82
C VAL A 5 -0.16 -12.31 0.28
N TYR A 6 0.97 -12.35 0.98
CA TYR A 6 2.10 -13.20 0.62
C TYR A 6 1.91 -14.66 1.06
N GLN A 7 1.14 -14.90 2.12
CA GLN A 7 0.93 -16.22 2.73
C GLN A 7 -0.56 -16.41 3.08
N PRO A 8 -1.43 -16.67 2.09
CA PRO A 8 -2.89 -16.68 2.27
C PRO A 8 -3.42 -17.83 3.12
N THR A 9 -2.54 -18.75 3.53
CA THR A 9 -2.86 -19.87 4.42
C THR A 9 -2.65 -19.53 5.89
N GLU A 10 -1.97 -18.43 6.20
CA GLU A 10 -1.80 -17.98 7.58
C GLU A 10 -3.10 -17.38 8.12
N PRO A 11 -3.42 -17.57 9.41
CA PRO A 11 -4.55 -16.89 10.02
C PRO A 11 -4.36 -15.37 9.98
N PHE A 12 -5.47 -14.66 9.77
CA PHE A 12 -5.55 -13.20 9.87
C PHE A 12 -6.62 -12.80 10.91
N LEU A 13 -6.86 -11.50 11.10
CA LEU A 13 -7.74 -10.96 12.15
C LEU A 13 -9.14 -11.62 12.14
N ASP A 14 -9.59 -12.11 13.31
CA ASP A 14 -10.80 -12.94 13.48
C ASP A 14 -12.11 -12.28 13.01
N ASP A 15 -12.21 -10.95 13.07
CA ASP A 15 -13.41 -10.18 12.68
C ASP A 15 -13.43 -9.76 11.20
N TRP A 16 -12.52 -10.29 10.39
CA TRP A 16 -12.40 -9.98 8.97
C TRP A 16 -12.66 -11.19 8.09
N HIS A 17 -13.13 -10.95 6.86
CA HIS A 17 -13.37 -11.99 5.86
C HIS A 17 -12.68 -11.65 4.56
N VAL A 18 -12.00 -12.62 3.94
CA VAL A 18 -11.50 -12.47 2.56
C VAL A 18 -12.66 -12.74 1.60
N ILE A 19 -13.02 -11.75 0.78
CA ILE A 19 -14.08 -11.89 -0.24
C ILE A 19 -13.53 -12.10 -1.64
N ARG A 20 -12.28 -11.73 -1.87
CA ARG A 20 -11.57 -11.96 -3.13
C ARG A 20 -10.08 -12.09 -2.84
N TYR A 21 -9.46 -13.04 -3.52
CA TYR A 21 -8.02 -13.21 -3.51
C TYR A 21 -7.58 -13.51 -4.95
N ASP A 22 -6.78 -12.63 -5.52
CA ASP A 22 -6.24 -12.81 -6.86
C ASP A 22 -4.81 -13.35 -6.76
N LEU A 23 -4.57 -14.49 -7.39
CA LEU A 23 -3.25 -15.08 -7.48
C LEU A 23 -2.28 -14.16 -8.26
N PRO A 24 -0.96 -14.25 -7.99
CA PRO A 24 0.03 -13.45 -8.70
C PRO A 24 -0.11 -13.62 -10.22
N ASN A 25 -0.25 -12.50 -10.93
CA ASN A 25 -0.22 -12.51 -12.38
C ASN A 25 1.22 -12.65 -12.90
N LYS A 26 1.41 -12.61 -14.23
CA LYS A 26 2.74 -12.68 -14.89
C LYS A 26 3.75 -11.62 -14.42
N ASN A 27 3.29 -10.52 -13.82
CA ASN A 27 4.11 -9.45 -13.27
C ASN A 27 4.35 -9.61 -11.76
N GLY A 28 3.93 -10.74 -11.17
CA GLY A 28 4.06 -11.02 -9.74
C GLY A 28 3.07 -10.25 -8.86
N LEU A 29 2.12 -9.52 -9.47
CA LEU A 29 1.15 -8.70 -8.75
C LEU A 29 -0.01 -9.57 -8.30
N ALA A 30 -0.32 -9.51 -7.00
CA ALA A 30 -1.43 -10.20 -6.36
C ALA A 30 -2.16 -9.22 -5.44
N LEU A 31 -3.43 -9.50 -5.13
CA LEU A 31 -4.19 -8.70 -4.18
C LEU A 31 -5.19 -9.56 -3.41
N ALA A 32 -5.61 -9.05 -2.26
CA ALA A 32 -6.72 -9.61 -1.52
C ALA A 32 -7.62 -8.50 -0.98
N ILE A 33 -8.92 -8.79 -0.94
CA ILE A 33 -9.94 -7.87 -0.43
C ILE A 33 -10.52 -8.46 0.84
N TYR A 34 -10.43 -7.69 1.91
CA TYR A 34 -10.93 -8.04 3.23
C TYR A 34 -12.11 -7.14 3.55
N ILE A 35 -13.16 -7.69 4.15
CA ILE A 35 -14.28 -6.91 4.70
C ILE A 35 -14.41 -7.17 6.19
N ASN A 36 -14.81 -6.13 6.91
CA ASN A 36 -15.31 -6.21 8.26
C ASN A 36 -16.75 -5.70 8.26
N PRO A 37 -17.75 -6.60 8.29
CA PRO A 37 -19.16 -6.22 8.23
C PRO A 37 -19.67 -5.45 9.44
N GLU A 38 -19.01 -5.59 10.60
CA GLU A 38 -19.38 -4.87 11.83
C GLU A 38 -18.92 -3.42 11.79
N ARG A 39 -17.71 -3.19 11.25
CA ARG A 39 -17.11 -1.86 11.13
C ARG A 39 -17.46 -1.14 9.83
N HIS A 40 -18.13 -1.81 8.89
CA HIS A 40 -18.38 -1.33 7.53
C HIS A 40 -17.08 -0.91 6.82
N GLN A 41 -16.02 -1.71 6.97
CA GLN A 41 -14.69 -1.44 6.39
C GLN A 41 -14.30 -2.46 5.34
N CYS A 42 -13.72 -1.98 4.23
CA CYS A 42 -13.15 -2.80 3.17
C CYS A 42 -11.67 -2.43 3.03
N VAL A 43 -10.78 -3.42 3.19
CA VAL A 43 -9.34 -3.23 3.03
C VAL A 43 -8.90 -3.98 1.78
N ILE A 44 -8.27 -3.27 0.86
CA ILE A 44 -7.65 -3.83 -0.33
C ILE A 44 -6.15 -3.91 -0.05
N SER A 45 -5.65 -5.13 0.11
CA SER A 45 -4.23 -5.38 0.35
C SER A 45 -3.55 -5.80 -0.93
N ILE A 46 -2.47 -5.10 -1.27
CA ILE A 46 -1.74 -5.31 -2.52
C ILE A 46 -0.40 -5.96 -2.18
N ARG A 47 -0.11 -7.08 -2.84
CA ARG A 47 1.18 -7.75 -2.75
C ARG A 47 2.22 -6.94 -3.51
N GLY A 48 3.38 -6.72 -2.90
CA GLY A 48 4.59 -6.38 -3.66
C GLY A 48 5.15 -7.60 -4.39
N THR A 49 6.27 -7.42 -5.09
CA THR A 49 6.97 -8.50 -5.79
C THR A 49 7.64 -9.49 -4.82
N ASP A 50 7.73 -10.77 -5.20
CA ASP A 50 8.50 -11.76 -4.43
C ASP A 50 9.99 -11.47 -4.51
N LEU A 51 10.60 -11.34 -3.33
CA LEU A 51 11.98 -10.90 -3.11
C LEU A 51 13.04 -11.95 -3.45
N THR A 52 12.66 -13.15 -3.94
CA THR A 52 13.53 -14.33 -3.86
C THR A 52 14.41 -14.64 -5.08
N SER A 53 14.31 -13.92 -6.21
CA SER A 53 15.18 -14.24 -7.37
C SER A 53 15.85 -13.07 -8.09
N SER A 54 15.29 -11.85 -8.07
CA SER A 54 15.79 -10.75 -8.91
C SER A 54 16.21 -9.51 -8.09
N PHE A 55 15.44 -9.17 -7.06
CA PHE A 55 15.66 -7.98 -6.22
C PHE A 55 16.88 -8.07 -5.29
N LEU A 56 17.26 -9.27 -4.82
CA LEU A 56 18.39 -9.45 -3.91
C LEU A 56 19.74 -9.06 -4.52
N ASN A 57 19.83 -9.03 -5.85
CA ASN A 57 21.07 -8.64 -6.53
C ASN A 57 21.19 -7.11 -6.67
N ASN A 58 20.08 -6.36 -6.71
CA ASN A 58 20.13 -4.90 -6.81
C ASN A 58 18.78 -4.20 -6.49
N PRO A 59 18.40 -4.05 -5.21
CA PRO A 59 17.10 -3.48 -4.81
C PRO A 59 16.91 -2.02 -5.27
N ILE A 60 18.02 -1.31 -5.46
CA ILE A 60 18.04 0.06 -6.00
C ILE A 60 17.66 0.07 -7.49
N THR A 61 18.04 -0.97 -8.24
CA THR A 61 17.79 -1.05 -9.70
C THR A 61 16.34 -1.39 -10.00
N ASP A 62 15.74 -2.31 -9.26
CA ASP A 62 14.33 -2.66 -9.45
C ASP A 62 13.38 -1.58 -8.90
N LEU A 63 13.77 -0.86 -7.84
CA LEU A 63 13.11 0.40 -7.48
C LEU A 63 13.28 1.44 -8.59
N ARG A 64 14.47 1.57 -9.19
CA ARG A 64 14.68 2.43 -10.36
C ARG A 64 13.76 2.07 -11.53
N LEU A 65 13.48 0.79 -11.76
CA LEU A 65 12.53 0.35 -12.80
C LEU A 65 11.09 0.82 -12.51
N LEU A 66 10.69 0.86 -11.24
CA LEU A 66 9.46 1.52 -10.77
C LEU A 66 9.50 3.06 -10.88
N PHE A 67 10.67 3.65 -11.13
CA PHE A 67 10.84 5.06 -11.46
C PHE A 67 11.14 5.28 -12.96
N THR A 68 10.92 4.25 -13.81
CA THR A 68 10.97 4.34 -15.29
C THR A 68 9.62 3.95 -15.92
N ASN A 69 9.48 3.99 -17.26
CA ASN A 69 8.24 3.66 -17.98
C ASN A 69 7.64 2.28 -17.66
N GLN A 70 8.40 1.31 -17.12
CA GLN A 70 7.86 0.01 -16.67
C GLN A 70 6.96 0.10 -15.42
N ALA A 71 7.08 1.18 -14.65
CA ALA A 71 6.19 1.47 -13.55
C ALA A 71 4.75 1.67 -14.02
N ILE A 72 4.59 2.36 -15.17
CA ILE A 72 3.29 2.64 -15.79
C ILE A 72 2.58 1.31 -16.08
N ASP A 73 3.28 0.34 -16.68
CA ASP A 73 2.71 -0.99 -16.95
C ASP A 73 2.27 -1.73 -15.67
N THR A 74 2.97 -1.51 -14.54
CA THR A 74 2.64 -2.12 -13.25
C THR A 74 1.44 -1.44 -12.58
N PHE A 75 1.40 -0.10 -12.62
CA PHE A 75 0.25 0.70 -12.15
C PHE A 75 -1.00 0.40 -12.98
N ASP A 76 -0.87 0.34 -14.30
CA ASP A 76 -1.95 -0.02 -15.21
C ASP A 76 -2.38 -1.45 -14.97
N SER A 77 -1.46 -2.41 -14.83
CA SER A 77 -1.81 -3.80 -14.47
C SER A 77 -2.57 -3.89 -13.15
N ALA A 78 -2.17 -3.11 -12.14
CA ALA A 78 -2.83 -3.08 -10.85
C ALA A 78 -4.22 -2.45 -10.93
N ARG A 79 -4.35 -1.37 -11.70
CA ARG A 79 -5.64 -0.74 -11.99
C ARG A 79 -6.54 -1.69 -12.75
N LEU A 80 -5.99 -2.45 -13.69
CA LEU A 80 -6.73 -3.46 -14.45
C LEU A 80 -7.26 -4.56 -13.53
N LEU A 81 -6.42 -5.10 -12.63
CA LEU A 81 -6.84 -6.10 -11.63
C LEU A 81 -7.97 -5.59 -10.73
N LEU A 82 -7.92 -4.32 -10.33
CA LEU A 82 -8.91 -3.73 -9.44
C LEU A 82 -10.23 -3.36 -10.14
N PHE A 83 -10.20 -3.00 -11.43
CA PHE A 83 -11.34 -2.29 -12.06
C PHE A 83 -11.77 -2.74 -13.46
N HIS A 84 -11.09 -3.68 -14.12
CA HIS A 84 -11.33 -3.90 -15.57
C HIS A 84 -12.32 -5.02 -15.92
N ASP A 85 -12.40 -6.10 -15.14
CA ASP A 85 -13.19 -7.27 -15.55
C ASP A 85 -14.56 -7.37 -14.85
N GLU A 86 -14.66 -6.91 -13.60
CA GLU A 86 -15.93 -6.58 -12.94
C GLU A 86 -15.67 -5.37 -12.04
N PRO A 87 -16.55 -4.35 -12.02
CA PRO A 87 -16.43 -3.28 -11.04
C PRO A 87 -16.39 -3.93 -9.67
N LEU A 88 -15.33 -3.66 -8.90
CA LEU A 88 -15.07 -4.23 -7.58
C LEU A 88 -16.38 -4.35 -6.79
N TYR A 89 -16.98 -5.55 -6.78
CA TYR A 89 -18.24 -5.75 -6.08
C TYR A 89 -17.91 -5.87 -4.60
N ILE A 90 -17.94 -4.72 -3.93
CA ILE A 90 -17.92 -4.68 -2.47
C ILE A 90 -19.36 -4.86 -2.02
N PRO A 91 -19.70 -5.94 -1.32
CA PRO A 91 -21.05 -6.17 -0.82
C PRO A 91 -21.54 -4.94 -0.08
N ARG A 92 -22.81 -4.56 -0.23
CA ARG A 92 -23.43 -3.51 0.59
C ARG A 92 -24.20 -4.17 1.72
N ARG A 93 -24.02 -3.67 2.94
CA ARG A 93 -24.89 -4.03 4.07
C ARG A 93 -25.88 -2.88 4.25
N ASP A 94 -27.17 -3.18 4.18
CA ASP A 94 -28.25 -2.21 4.40
C ASP A 94 -28.18 -0.95 3.50
N SER A 95 -27.67 -1.11 2.28
CA SER A 95 -27.41 -0.03 1.31
C SER A 95 -26.33 0.98 1.70
N ILE A 96 -25.65 0.79 2.85
CA ILE A 96 -24.52 1.62 3.27
C ILE A 96 -23.25 1.14 2.57
N PRO A 97 -22.54 2.01 1.82
CA PRO A 97 -21.27 1.64 1.20
C PRO A 97 -20.20 1.43 2.28
N TYR A 98 -19.30 0.47 2.04
CA TYR A 98 -18.14 0.25 2.91
C TYR A 98 -17.11 1.37 2.74
N ILE A 99 -16.42 1.70 3.82
CA ILE A 99 -15.26 2.59 3.80
C ILE A 99 -14.08 1.80 3.22
N ILE A 100 -13.59 2.22 2.06
CA ILE A 100 -12.48 1.57 1.37
C ILE A 100 -11.16 2.15 1.86
N SER A 101 -10.21 1.27 2.16
CA SER A 101 -8.83 1.63 2.42
C SER A 101 -7.86 0.63 1.77
N PHE A 102 -6.63 1.07 1.57
CA PHE A 102 -5.58 0.32 0.90
C PHE A 102 -4.46 -0.02 1.88
N THR A 103 -3.81 -1.15 1.66
CA THR A 103 -2.60 -1.53 2.40
C THR A 103 -1.65 -2.33 1.52
N GLY A 104 -0.37 -2.36 1.89
CA GLY A 104 0.64 -3.11 1.17
C GLY A 104 2.02 -2.95 1.82
N HIS A 105 2.96 -3.78 1.38
CA HIS A 105 4.36 -3.76 1.81
C HIS A 105 5.27 -3.52 0.61
N SER A 106 6.37 -2.78 0.79
CA SER A 106 7.38 -2.52 -0.25
C SER A 106 6.75 -1.94 -1.53
N LEU A 107 6.83 -2.61 -2.68
CA LEU A 107 6.12 -2.18 -3.89
C LEU A 107 4.59 -2.12 -3.70
N GLY A 108 3.99 -3.08 -2.98
CA GLY A 108 2.56 -3.06 -2.68
C GLY A 108 2.15 -1.82 -1.87
N ALA A 109 3.06 -1.30 -1.04
CA ALA A 109 2.85 -0.03 -0.33
C ALA A 109 2.78 1.15 -1.30
N ALA A 110 3.69 1.26 -2.27
CA ALA A 110 3.65 2.32 -3.26
C ALA A 110 2.37 2.30 -4.11
N LEU A 111 1.91 1.11 -4.48
CA LEU A 111 0.63 0.93 -5.20
C LEU A 111 -0.56 1.34 -4.33
N ALA A 112 -0.58 0.94 -3.07
CA ALA A 112 -1.63 1.31 -2.12
C ALA A 112 -1.72 2.84 -1.91
N GLU A 113 -0.58 3.53 -1.82
CA GLU A 113 -0.51 4.99 -1.70
C GLU A 113 -1.09 5.69 -2.94
N SER A 114 -0.74 5.19 -4.13
CA SER A 114 -1.29 5.70 -5.39
C SER A 114 -2.80 5.54 -5.45
N PHE A 115 -3.31 4.33 -5.19
CA PHE A 115 -4.75 4.09 -5.23
C PHE A 115 -5.51 4.89 -4.18
N ALA A 116 -4.97 5.04 -2.98
CA ALA A 116 -5.57 5.90 -1.97
C ALA A 116 -5.69 7.35 -2.47
N CYS A 117 -4.66 7.88 -3.12
CA CYS A 117 -4.73 9.22 -3.71
C CYS A 117 -5.75 9.29 -4.86
N VAL A 118 -5.69 8.38 -5.82
CA VAL A 118 -6.54 8.38 -7.03
C VAL A 118 -8.02 8.19 -6.69
N TYR A 119 -8.32 7.43 -5.65
CA TYR A 119 -9.70 7.12 -5.25
C TYR A 119 -10.18 7.89 -4.02
N ASN A 120 -9.43 8.92 -3.56
CA ASN A 120 -9.77 9.72 -2.38
C ASN A 120 -10.10 8.84 -1.16
N ALA A 121 -9.20 7.90 -0.87
CA ALA A 121 -9.37 6.86 0.14
C ALA A 121 -8.20 6.86 1.13
N TYR A 122 -8.28 6.02 2.18
CA TYR A 122 -7.22 5.88 3.16
C TYR A 122 -6.19 4.82 2.76
N ALA A 123 -4.94 4.98 3.19
CA ALA A 123 -3.92 3.93 3.11
C ALA A 123 -3.16 3.77 4.42
N VAL A 124 -2.90 2.51 4.78
CA VAL A 124 -1.88 2.16 5.79
C VAL A 124 -0.86 1.26 5.14
N THR A 125 0.37 1.75 4.98
CA THR A 125 1.40 1.07 4.21
C THR A 125 2.63 0.76 5.04
N PHE A 126 3.43 -0.20 4.58
CA PHE A 126 4.58 -0.70 5.31
C PHE A 126 5.82 -0.71 4.42
N ASP A 127 6.91 -0.11 4.92
CA ASP A 127 8.20 -0.06 4.23
C ASP A 127 8.09 0.42 2.78
N SER A 128 7.30 1.48 2.55
CA SER A 128 7.14 2.10 1.23
C SER A 128 8.47 2.67 0.73
N PRO A 129 8.79 2.54 -0.57
CA PRO A 129 10.04 3.05 -1.14
C PRO A 129 10.11 4.58 -1.29
N GLY A 130 9.08 5.31 -0.84
CA GLY A 130 8.97 6.76 -0.99
C GLY A 130 8.40 7.13 -2.36
N THR A 131 7.16 7.62 -2.36
CA THR A 131 6.36 7.85 -3.56
C THR A 131 6.05 9.32 -3.83
N LYS A 132 6.54 10.25 -2.99
CA LYS A 132 6.15 11.67 -3.03
C LYS A 132 6.26 12.28 -4.42
N HIS A 133 7.44 12.17 -5.03
CA HIS A 133 7.71 12.75 -6.33
C HIS A 133 6.89 12.12 -7.48
N ILE A 134 6.50 10.85 -7.36
CA ILE A 134 5.64 10.21 -8.36
C ILE A 134 4.22 10.77 -8.22
N LEU A 135 3.68 10.71 -7.01
CA LEU A 135 2.27 11.01 -6.77
C LEU A 135 1.95 12.50 -6.87
N GLU A 136 2.90 13.37 -6.51
CA GLU A 136 2.77 14.83 -6.76
C GLU A 136 2.76 15.18 -8.26
N ASN A 137 3.29 14.31 -9.12
CA ASN A 137 3.31 14.51 -10.57
C ASN A 137 2.22 13.72 -11.33
N ASP A 138 1.54 12.79 -10.66
CA ASP A 138 0.42 12.04 -11.25
C ASP A 138 -0.81 12.97 -11.42
N PRO A 139 -1.35 13.12 -12.65
CA PRO A 139 -2.47 14.02 -12.89
C PRO A 139 -3.72 13.70 -12.07
N SER A 140 -4.04 12.42 -11.87
CA SER A 140 -5.24 12.00 -11.14
C SER A 140 -5.11 12.31 -9.65
N CYS A 141 -3.93 12.02 -9.09
CA CYS A 141 -3.62 12.34 -7.70
C CYS A 141 -3.61 13.86 -7.46
N ARG A 142 -2.99 14.63 -8.36
CA ARG A 142 -3.00 16.11 -8.30
C ARG A 142 -4.41 16.68 -8.29
N THR A 143 -5.29 16.21 -9.18
CA THR A 143 -6.69 16.65 -9.20
C THR A 143 -7.37 16.39 -7.85
N ASN A 144 -7.16 15.23 -7.22
CA ASN A 144 -7.76 14.98 -5.91
C ASN A 144 -7.18 15.86 -4.80
N ILE A 145 -5.87 16.16 -4.83
CA ILE A 145 -5.26 17.11 -3.88
C ILE A 145 -5.89 18.50 -4.04
N GLU A 146 -6.07 18.97 -5.28
CA GLU A 146 -6.74 20.24 -5.59
C GLU A 146 -8.20 20.26 -5.13
N LEU A 147 -8.87 19.10 -5.10
CA LEU A 147 -10.22 18.90 -4.56
C LEU A 147 -10.27 18.72 -3.03
N GLY A 148 -9.13 18.80 -2.34
CA GLY A 148 -9.05 18.79 -0.87
C GLY A 148 -8.57 17.47 -0.26
N TYR A 149 -8.15 16.48 -1.05
CA TYR A 149 -7.48 15.30 -0.51
C TYR A 149 -6.16 15.72 0.16
N ASN A 150 -6.00 15.35 1.44
CA ASN A 150 -4.79 15.64 2.20
C ASN A 150 -3.99 14.34 2.42
N PRO A 151 -2.89 14.11 1.67
CA PRO A 151 -2.08 12.89 1.82
C PRO A 151 -1.57 12.66 3.25
N LYS A 152 -1.30 13.72 4.02
CA LYS A 152 -0.80 13.61 5.40
C LYS A 152 -1.85 13.08 6.38
N GLU A 153 -3.14 13.20 6.05
CA GLU A 153 -4.24 12.70 6.87
C GLU A 153 -4.75 11.34 6.39
N HIS A 154 -4.59 11.05 5.10
CA HIS A 154 -5.18 9.87 4.47
C HIS A 154 -4.19 8.71 4.31
N ILE A 155 -2.88 8.98 4.24
CA ILE A 155 -1.85 7.96 4.01
C ILE A 155 -0.90 7.92 5.20
N HIS A 156 -0.82 6.75 5.84
CA HIS A 156 0.10 6.48 6.93
C HIS A 156 1.08 5.37 6.54
N THR A 157 2.37 5.72 6.45
CA THR A 157 3.44 4.80 6.10
C THR A 157 4.24 4.42 7.34
N TYR A 158 4.25 3.14 7.69
CA TYR A 158 5.07 2.60 8.76
C TYR A 158 6.40 2.10 8.22
N LEU A 159 7.50 2.66 8.70
CA LEU A 159 8.83 2.13 8.43
C LEU A 159 9.31 1.29 9.61
N GLY A 160 9.64 0.03 9.33
CA GLY A 160 10.20 -0.88 10.32
C GLY A 160 11.58 -0.44 10.79
N ALA A 161 12.02 -0.94 11.95
CA ALA A 161 13.34 -0.63 12.51
C ALA A 161 14.52 -1.07 11.61
N TYR A 162 14.26 -1.99 10.67
CA TYR A 162 15.22 -2.45 9.66
C TYR A 162 14.83 -2.01 8.24
N ALA A 163 14.02 -0.96 8.10
CA ALA A 163 13.74 -0.38 6.81
C ALA A 163 15.06 -0.05 6.11
N ASN A 164 15.19 -0.48 4.86
CA ASN A 164 16.41 -0.24 4.10
C ASN A 164 16.64 1.27 3.92
N LEU A 165 17.89 1.67 3.65
CA LEU A 165 18.24 3.09 3.49
C LEU A 165 17.41 3.80 2.43
N VAL A 166 16.92 3.07 1.42
CA VAL A 166 16.09 3.63 0.34
C VAL A 166 14.73 4.08 0.88
N ASN A 167 14.06 3.25 1.67
CA ASN A 167 12.76 3.55 2.26
C ASN A 167 12.83 4.74 3.23
N VAL A 168 13.96 4.91 3.91
CA VAL A 168 14.19 6.00 4.87
C VAL A 168 14.63 7.29 4.18
N ALA A 169 15.42 7.20 3.11
CA ALA A 169 16.01 8.37 2.44
C ALA A 169 15.06 9.02 1.41
N ASN A 170 14.11 8.26 0.86
CA ASN A 170 13.19 8.80 -0.14
C ASN A 170 11.99 9.51 0.53
N PRO A 171 11.57 10.68 0.02
CA PRO A 171 10.41 11.39 0.55
C PRO A 171 9.12 10.56 0.42
N GLN A 172 8.41 10.42 1.55
CA GLN A 172 7.10 9.75 1.62
C GLN A 172 5.99 10.73 1.22
N PHE A 173 4.95 10.22 0.55
CA PHE A 173 3.83 11.04 0.09
C PHE A 173 2.85 11.39 1.23
N GLY A 174 2.65 10.44 2.15
CA GLY A 174 1.80 10.61 3.33
C GLY A 174 2.58 10.92 4.62
N GLN A 175 1.91 10.70 5.75
CA GLN A 175 2.54 10.79 7.06
C GLN A 175 3.39 9.55 7.33
N GLN A 176 4.65 9.77 7.71
CA GLN A 176 5.58 8.71 8.07
C GLN A 176 5.56 8.44 9.59
N LEU A 177 5.52 7.16 9.95
CA LEU A 177 5.61 6.64 11.30
C LEU A 177 6.83 5.73 11.39
N VAL A 178 7.83 6.13 12.18
CA VAL A 178 9.08 5.39 12.29
C VAL A 178 9.12 4.67 13.63
N SER A 179 9.32 3.36 13.59
CA SER A 179 9.62 2.57 14.78
C SER A 179 11.12 2.64 15.05
N ILE A 180 11.50 3.20 16.20
CA ILE A 180 12.91 3.19 16.64
C ILE A 180 13.04 2.16 17.75
N TRP A 181 13.91 1.17 17.55
CA TRP A 181 14.29 0.27 18.62
C TRP A 181 15.32 0.97 19.51
N LEU A 182 14.96 1.22 20.77
CA LEU A 182 15.86 1.77 21.78
C LEU A 182 16.39 0.62 22.64
N PRO A 183 17.69 0.24 22.49
CA PRO A 183 18.26 -0.91 23.18
C PRO A 183 18.17 -0.86 24.70
N ALA A 184 18.08 0.36 25.25
CA ALA A 184 18.15 0.60 26.69
C ALA A 184 16.86 0.23 27.46
N PHE A 185 15.73 -0.05 26.79
CA PHE A 185 14.43 -0.15 27.47
C PHE A 185 13.60 -1.40 27.18
N PHE A 186 14.07 -2.35 26.34
CA PHE A 186 13.26 -3.51 25.88
C PHE A 186 11.83 -3.13 25.45
N GLN A 187 11.63 -1.90 24.97
CA GLN A 187 10.35 -1.36 24.54
C GLN A 187 10.51 -0.71 23.17
N THR A 188 9.58 -1.00 22.28
CA THR A 188 9.50 -0.40 20.96
C THR A 188 8.81 0.96 21.08
N LEU A 189 9.52 2.05 20.79
CA LEU A 189 8.95 3.38 20.76
C LEU A 189 8.58 3.73 19.30
N SER A 190 7.30 3.99 19.05
CA SER A 190 6.85 4.53 17.76
C SER A 190 6.88 6.05 17.83
N ILE A 191 7.76 6.68 17.05
CA ILE A 191 7.87 8.14 17.00
C ILE A 191 7.18 8.62 15.71
N LYS A 192 6.27 9.59 15.86
CA LYS A 192 5.71 10.32 14.72
C LYS A 192 6.80 11.26 14.20
N VAL A 193 7.37 10.94 13.05
CA VAL A 193 8.38 11.80 12.39
C VAL A 193 7.67 12.54 11.26
N CYS A 194 7.32 13.80 11.50
CA CYS A 194 6.90 14.69 10.43
C CYS A 194 8.15 15.23 9.73
N LEU A 195 8.60 14.56 8.66
CA LEU A 195 9.60 15.15 7.75
C LEU A 195 8.88 16.18 6.87
N ASN A 196 9.37 17.42 6.86
CA ASN A 196 8.84 18.54 6.07
C ASN A 196 9.31 18.46 4.62
#